data_AF-A0A8W8N9M5-F1
#
_entry.id   AF-A0A8W8N9M5-F1
#
_cell.length_a   1.000
_cell.length_b   1.000
_cell.length_c   1.000
_cell.angle_alpha   90.00
_cell.angle_beta   90.00
_cell.angle_gamma   90.00
#
_symmetry.space_group_name_H-M   'P 1'
#
loop_
_entity.id
_entity.type
_entity.pdbx_description
1 polymer ?
#
loop_
_entity_poly.entity_id
_entity_poly.type
_entity_poly.pdbx_seq_one_letter_code
_entity_poly.pdbx_strand_id
1 'polypeptide(L)'
;MLVWTISTLLLYGVSAFIPNAFTPYITDKDFTHQDLTEQGILLAVAEYFESKPAPGKSTPPTAGSLTGISNITARKLFDAYYGSYVPETKLQSAIDDIVNYNTRVEHENSAKAAWHFNGEQITQGNDILLRLRSEAFDALNVSQPNYATARHVIGQYLHVLQDFYSNTNWNKINPSSYYSDLGIPGKTLRQVSGPSEDTCKNCGQTLPCLFDPPLLSTTKITSGYRSGQDIVKPSKPTTDTQGKCSHGGKFDTSATTSAAVGGINKETVTADYSPLFQEHGAVADLAIKHTTYFFSGQTNSLRTVFGDGKFEGLLQLHAGVSLCFVIDTSVSTERDAIRQEIQKLISAGSNPYNYILVYTNDGQTSPTVITKTNGNDILTAFGSINIAGNRSCTFSISGTEAAATVAEYGSKIYVFSDAVPRNDVTIRYIQAMQSEKDLTISLLLTGQCKQKRSIGNWSILSQTKHTKAKPFHIYHQFLVQKGTNWIRTSHPPTGQRVVLSVRISDPATVLGLHLIEIANFKKPLRKLNRSRIPGIYLTLIDKFPDVENFVIFVEGFDKDGKTFRVKTQEI
;
A
#
# COMPACT_ATOMS: atom_id res chain seq x y z
N MET A 1 19.59 -25.54 38.07
CA MET A 1 18.56 -24.51 37.83
C MET A 1 18.98 -23.70 36.63
N LEU A 2 18.23 -23.79 35.54
CA LEU A 2 18.14 -22.91 34.36
C LEU A 2 17.87 -23.78 33.13
N VAL A 3 16.63 -24.26 33.07
CA VAL A 3 15.93 -24.53 31.82
C VAL A 3 14.77 -23.53 31.82
N TRP A 4 14.29 -23.13 30.64
CA TRP A 4 13.19 -22.17 30.36
C TRP A 4 13.64 -20.74 30.05
N THR A 5 13.81 -20.44 28.74
CA THR A 5 13.44 -19.15 28.10
C THR A 5 13.62 -19.15 26.57
N ILE A 6 13.44 -20.27 25.88
CA ILE A 6 13.34 -20.28 24.40
C ILE A 6 12.28 -21.30 24.00
N SER A 7 10.99 -20.92 24.02
CA SER A 7 9.88 -21.56 23.25
C SER A 7 8.51 -20.97 23.62
N THR A 8 8.28 -19.70 23.31
CA THR A 8 6.92 -19.10 23.25
C THR A 8 6.74 -18.23 22.00
N LEU A 9 7.38 -18.61 20.90
CA LEU A 9 7.03 -18.16 19.54
C LEU A 9 6.22 -19.26 18.86
N LEU A 10 5.05 -19.59 19.42
CA LEU A 10 4.14 -20.59 18.88
C LEU A 10 2.71 -20.03 18.85
N LEU A 11 2.22 -19.81 17.63
CA LEU A 11 0.81 -19.87 17.22
C LEU A 11 -0.13 -18.75 17.69
N TYR A 12 0.18 -17.48 17.40
CA TYR A 12 -0.89 -16.48 17.30
C TYR A 12 -1.59 -16.69 15.96
N GLY A 13 -2.81 -17.25 15.96
CA GLY A 13 -3.66 -17.26 14.78
C GLY A 13 -4.03 -15.84 14.35
N VAL A 14 -4.58 -15.69 13.13
CA VAL A 14 -5.23 -14.45 12.69
C VAL A 14 -6.50 -14.20 13.50
N SER A 15 -6.80 -12.93 13.76
CA SER A 15 -7.96 -12.44 14.53
C SER A 15 -8.97 -11.71 13.64
N ALA A 16 -8.66 -11.64 12.36
CA ALA A 16 -9.26 -10.86 11.30
C ALA A 16 -9.12 -11.59 9.95
N PHE A 17 -9.62 -10.97 8.86
CA PHE A 17 -9.20 -11.36 7.51
C PHE A 17 -7.67 -11.47 7.45
N ILE A 18 -7.16 -12.40 6.65
CA ILE A 18 -5.71 -12.55 6.51
C ILE A 18 -5.12 -11.20 6.03
N PRO A 19 -4.05 -10.67 6.65
CA PRO A 19 -3.55 -9.33 6.33
C PRO A 19 -3.17 -9.18 4.86
N ASN A 20 -2.43 -10.15 4.36
CA ASN A 20 -1.93 -10.18 3.00
C ASN A 20 -1.57 -11.61 2.65
N ALA A 21 -1.31 -11.83 1.37
CA ALA A 21 -1.19 -13.18 0.89
C ALA A 21 0.16 -13.85 1.27
N PHE A 22 1.02 -13.23 2.08
CA PHE A 22 2.26 -13.88 2.55
C PHE A 22 2.04 -14.83 3.74
N THR A 23 0.84 -14.88 4.31
CA THR A 23 0.51 -15.81 5.39
C THR A 23 0.57 -17.27 4.91
N PRO A 24 1.28 -18.18 5.62
CA PRO A 24 1.70 -19.49 5.09
C PRO A 24 0.59 -20.51 4.83
N TYR A 25 -0.66 -20.21 5.18
CA TYR A 25 -1.83 -21.10 5.03
C TYR A 25 -2.94 -20.48 4.16
N ILE A 26 -2.61 -19.47 3.35
CA ILE A 26 -3.56 -18.83 2.43
C ILE A 26 -3.65 -19.59 1.09
N THR A 27 -4.83 -19.55 0.47
CA THR A 27 -5.10 -20.04 -0.89
C THR A 27 -5.29 -18.88 -1.87
N ASP A 28 -5.28 -19.15 -3.17
CA ASP A 28 -5.56 -18.15 -4.22
C ASP A 28 -7.02 -17.66 -4.25
N LYS A 29 -7.89 -18.25 -3.42
CA LYS A 29 -9.31 -17.93 -3.30
C LYS A 29 -9.64 -17.10 -2.06
N ASP A 30 -8.66 -16.88 -1.17
CA ASP A 30 -8.82 -16.04 0.00
C ASP A 30 -8.68 -14.57 -0.39
N PHE A 31 -9.64 -13.76 0.04
CA PHE A 31 -9.57 -12.30 0.06
C PHE A 31 -8.88 -11.86 1.34
N THR A 32 -7.79 -11.10 1.18
CA THR A 32 -7.04 -10.48 2.27
C THR A 32 -7.49 -9.05 2.52
N HIS A 33 -7.13 -8.47 3.67
CA HIS A 33 -7.31 -7.03 3.90
C HIS A 33 -6.72 -6.18 2.77
N GLN A 34 -5.56 -6.58 2.23
CA GLN A 34 -4.99 -5.94 1.05
C GLN A 34 -5.95 -5.97 -0.14
N ASP A 35 -6.53 -7.13 -0.47
CA ASP A 35 -7.44 -7.28 -1.61
C ASP A 35 -8.72 -6.46 -1.41
N LEU A 36 -9.31 -6.51 -0.21
CA LEU A 36 -10.53 -5.78 0.13
C LEU A 36 -10.33 -4.26 0.03
N THR A 37 -9.20 -3.76 0.54
CA THR A 37 -8.84 -2.34 0.47
C THR A 37 -8.50 -1.90 -0.96
N GLU A 38 -7.65 -2.65 -1.66
CA GLU A 38 -7.22 -2.33 -3.04
C GLU A 38 -8.43 -2.31 -3.99
N GLN A 39 -9.26 -3.34 -3.98
CA GLN A 39 -10.46 -3.40 -4.82
C GLN A 39 -11.48 -2.31 -4.48
N GLY A 40 -11.74 -2.09 -3.18
CA GLY A 40 -12.69 -1.07 -2.74
C GLY A 40 -12.29 0.35 -3.18
N ILE A 41 -11.00 0.69 -3.07
CA ILE A 41 -10.46 1.98 -3.55
C ILE A 41 -10.53 2.07 -5.08
N LEU A 42 -10.12 1.01 -5.79
CA LEU A 42 -10.13 1.01 -7.26
C LEU A 42 -11.52 1.22 -7.83
N LEU A 43 -12.56 0.60 -7.26
CA LEU A 43 -13.94 0.83 -7.63
C LEU A 43 -14.38 2.27 -7.35
N ALA A 44 -14.01 2.83 -6.20
CA ALA A 44 -14.32 4.23 -5.87
C ALA A 44 -13.66 5.22 -6.83
N VAL A 45 -12.42 4.95 -7.24
CA VAL A 45 -11.70 5.75 -8.26
C VAL A 45 -12.33 5.56 -9.64
N ALA A 46 -12.79 4.37 -9.99
CA ALA A 46 -13.48 4.13 -11.26
C ALA A 46 -14.79 4.91 -11.34
N GLU A 47 -15.61 4.90 -10.28
CA GLU A 47 -16.81 5.74 -10.18
C GLU A 47 -16.49 7.23 -10.30
N TYR A 48 -15.39 7.66 -9.67
CA TYR A 48 -14.89 9.02 -9.78
C TYR A 48 -14.51 9.39 -11.21
N PHE A 49 -13.73 8.55 -11.90
CA PHE A 49 -13.30 8.77 -13.28
C PHE A 49 -14.46 8.75 -14.26
N GLU A 50 -15.46 7.88 -14.09
CA GLU A 50 -16.67 7.89 -14.92
C GLU A 50 -17.51 9.18 -14.74
N SER A 51 -17.34 9.88 -13.62
CA SER A 51 -18.10 11.10 -13.35
C SER A 51 -17.57 12.37 -14.04
N LYS A 52 -16.40 12.31 -14.70
CA LYS A 52 -15.81 13.51 -15.35
C LYS A 52 -14.90 13.19 -16.54
N PRO A 53 -14.76 14.12 -17.51
CA PRO A 53 -13.87 13.93 -18.65
C PRO A 53 -12.41 13.77 -18.23
N ALA A 54 -11.73 12.82 -18.87
CA ALA A 54 -10.27 12.73 -18.77
C ALA A 54 -9.60 14.00 -19.32
N PRO A 55 -8.35 14.31 -18.91
CA PRO A 55 -7.60 15.44 -19.44
C PRO A 55 -7.58 15.47 -20.97
N GLY A 56 -7.95 16.60 -21.56
CA GLY A 56 -8.02 16.77 -23.03
C GLY A 56 -9.23 16.11 -23.70
N LYS A 57 -10.17 15.55 -22.94
CA LYS A 57 -11.45 15.03 -23.44
C LYS A 57 -12.60 15.96 -23.03
N SER A 58 -13.63 16.02 -23.88
CA SER A 58 -14.82 16.84 -23.63
C SER A 58 -15.95 16.08 -22.93
N THR A 59 -15.94 14.75 -22.97
CA THR A 59 -16.97 13.89 -22.35
C THR A 59 -16.35 12.90 -21.37
N PRO A 60 -17.06 12.56 -20.27
CA PRO A 60 -16.67 11.46 -19.39
C PRO A 60 -16.67 10.10 -20.12
N PRO A 61 -15.95 9.10 -19.57
CA PRO A 61 -16.13 7.70 -19.94
C PRO A 61 -17.60 7.28 -19.82
N THR A 62 -18.02 6.29 -20.61
CA THR A 62 -19.37 5.71 -20.49
C THR A 62 -19.53 5.10 -19.10
N ALA A 63 -20.67 5.35 -18.43
CA ALA A 63 -20.97 4.74 -17.14
C ALA A 63 -20.88 3.21 -17.23
N GLY A 64 -20.22 2.59 -16.25
CA GLY A 64 -19.95 1.15 -16.25
C GLY A 64 -18.67 0.72 -16.98
N SER A 65 -18.06 1.57 -17.81
CA SER A 65 -16.90 1.17 -18.63
C SER A 65 -15.61 0.98 -17.83
N LEU A 66 -15.44 1.69 -16.71
CA LEU A 66 -14.29 1.59 -15.82
C LEU A 66 -14.60 0.72 -14.60
N THR A 67 -15.79 0.87 -14.03
CA THR A 67 -16.27 0.05 -12.90
C THR A 67 -16.49 -1.41 -13.30
N GLY A 68 -16.77 -1.67 -14.58
CA GLY A 68 -16.91 -3.02 -15.16
C GLY A 68 -15.60 -3.69 -15.60
N ILE A 69 -14.43 -3.09 -15.35
CA ILE A 69 -13.13 -3.71 -15.70
C ILE A 69 -12.92 -4.98 -14.87
N SER A 70 -12.76 -6.12 -15.55
CA SER A 70 -12.42 -7.38 -14.88
C SER A 70 -11.00 -7.36 -14.30
N ASN A 71 -10.86 -7.86 -13.06
CA ASN A 71 -9.61 -7.82 -12.30
C ASN A 71 -8.97 -6.42 -12.36
N ILE A 72 -9.73 -5.41 -11.91
CA ILE A 72 -9.32 -4.01 -11.94
C ILE A 72 -7.99 -3.83 -11.20
N THR A 73 -7.10 -3.02 -11.78
CA THR A 73 -5.81 -2.64 -11.20
C THR A 73 -5.60 -1.15 -11.44
N ALA A 74 -4.72 -0.51 -10.66
CA ALA A 74 -4.36 0.89 -10.87
C ALA A 74 -3.91 1.14 -12.32
N ARG A 75 -3.09 0.24 -12.87
CA ARG A 75 -2.63 0.27 -14.27
C ARG A 75 -3.79 0.27 -15.26
N LYS A 76 -4.65 -0.77 -15.23
CA LYS A 76 -5.79 -0.87 -16.17
C LYS A 76 -6.69 0.37 -16.11
N LEU A 77 -6.94 0.87 -14.89
CA LEU A 77 -7.79 2.01 -14.67
C LEU A 77 -7.17 3.31 -15.19
N PHE A 78 -5.87 3.53 -14.93
CA PHE A 78 -5.15 4.72 -15.40
C PHE A 78 -4.94 4.68 -16.91
N ASP A 79 -4.60 3.53 -17.49
CA ASP A 79 -4.49 3.37 -18.95
C ASP A 79 -5.81 3.67 -19.65
N ALA A 80 -6.94 3.21 -19.09
CA ALA A 80 -8.27 3.47 -19.64
C ALA A 80 -8.69 4.94 -19.54
N TYR A 81 -8.28 5.63 -18.47
CA TYR A 81 -8.71 7.02 -18.21
C TYR A 81 -7.72 8.06 -18.75
N TYR A 82 -6.45 7.98 -18.38
CA TYR A 82 -5.39 8.92 -18.76
C TYR A 82 -4.60 8.50 -20.01
N GLY A 83 -4.63 7.22 -20.39
CA GLY A 83 -3.64 6.67 -21.33
C GLY A 83 -2.23 6.73 -20.73
N SER A 84 -1.21 6.96 -21.55
CA SER A 84 0.19 7.06 -21.09
C SER A 84 0.55 8.39 -20.42
N TYR A 85 -0.44 9.20 -20.03
CA TYR A 85 -0.24 10.58 -19.57
C TYR A 85 0.07 10.68 -18.07
N VAL A 86 -0.54 9.80 -17.26
CA VAL A 86 -0.33 9.76 -15.80
C VAL A 86 0.12 8.35 -15.42
N PRO A 87 1.22 8.22 -14.67
CA PRO A 87 1.70 6.92 -14.25
C PRO A 87 0.82 6.35 -13.14
N GLU A 88 0.51 5.05 -13.23
CA GLU A 88 -0.31 4.31 -12.27
C GLU A 88 0.32 4.23 -10.88
N THR A 89 1.64 4.39 -10.81
CA THR A 89 2.44 4.41 -9.58
C THR A 89 1.89 5.41 -8.56
N LYS A 90 1.31 6.52 -9.01
CA LYS A 90 0.68 7.54 -8.15
C LYS A 90 -0.45 6.93 -7.31
N LEU A 91 -1.45 6.32 -7.95
CA LEU A 91 -2.55 5.69 -7.25
C LEU A 91 -2.08 4.47 -6.46
N GLN A 92 -1.22 3.63 -7.05
CA GLN A 92 -0.74 2.42 -6.38
C GLN A 92 -0.04 2.75 -5.06
N SER A 93 0.79 3.80 -5.04
CA SER A 93 1.44 4.28 -3.80
C SER A 93 0.42 4.69 -2.74
N ALA A 94 -0.63 5.43 -3.11
CA ALA A 94 -1.66 5.83 -2.15
C ALA A 94 -2.42 4.62 -1.59
N ILE A 95 -2.71 3.61 -2.43
CA ILE A 95 -3.31 2.34 -2.00
C ILE A 95 -2.36 1.59 -1.06
N ASP A 96 -1.08 1.50 -1.41
CA ASP A 96 -0.07 0.79 -0.62
C ASP A 96 0.13 1.39 0.77
N ASP A 97 0.09 2.73 0.90
CA ASP A 97 0.08 3.41 2.19
C ASP A 97 -1.09 2.94 3.06
N ILE A 98 -2.31 2.97 2.51
CA ILE A 98 -3.54 2.59 3.22
C ILE A 98 -3.52 1.10 3.58
N VAL A 99 -3.11 0.23 2.65
CA VAL A 99 -2.96 -1.22 2.88
C VAL A 99 -1.95 -1.50 3.99
N ASN A 100 -0.80 -0.82 3.99
CA ASN A 100 0.21 -1.00 5.02
C ASN A 100 -0.35 -0.70 6.41
N TYR A 101 -1.11 0.39 6.57
CA TYR A 101 -1.70 0.74 7.86
C TYR A 101 -2.93 -0.08 8.23
N ASN A 102 -3.66 -0.63 7.25
CA ASN A 102 -4.70 -1.64 7.49
C ASN A 102 -4.06 -2.91 8.08
N THR A 103 -3.10 -3.49 7.37
CA THR A 103 -2.49 -4.77 7.75
C THR A 103 -1.72 -4.73 9.07
N ARG A 104 -1.27 -3.55 9.52
CA ARG A 104 -0.60 -3.38 10.83
C ARG A 104 -1.53 -3.56 12.02
N VAL A 105 -2.83 -3.24 11.87
CA VAL A 105 -3.79 -3.32 12.98
C VAL A 105 -3.89 -4.75 13.53
N GLU A 106 -3.85 -5.76 12.65
CA GLU A 106 -3.87 -7.17 13.03
C GLU A 106 -2.79 -7.51 14.06
N HIS A 107 -1.61 -6.88 13.99
CA HIS A 107 -0.57 -7.07 14.97
C HIS A 107 -0.72 -6.14 16.18
N GLU A 108 -0.91 -4.84 15.93
CA GLU A 108 -0.89 -3.82 16.99
C GLU A 108 -2.08 -3.92 17.96
N ASN A 109 -3.17 -4.55 17.51
CA ASN A 109 -4.40 -4.68 18.28
C ASN A 109 -4.93 -6.11 18.36
N SER A 110 -4.11 -7.12 18.06
CA SER A 110 -4.49 -8.55 18.04
C SER A 110 -5.24 -9.02 19.30
N ALA A 111 -4.87 -8.49 20.47
CA ALA A 111 -5.43 -8.85 21.77
C ALA A 111 -6.69 -8.05 22.15
N LYS A 112 -7.13 -7.08 21.33
CA LYS A 112 -8.23 -6.17 21.65
C LYS A 112 -9.47 -6.52 20.81
N ALA A 113 -10.44 -7.19 21.42
CA ALA A 113 -11.62 -7.71 20.72
C ALA A 113 -12.41 -6.63 19.96
N ALA A 114 -12.50 -5.41 20.51
CA ALA A 114 -13.22 -4.30 19.89
C ALA A 114 -12.64 -3.86 18.53
N TRP A 115 -11.34 -4.01 18.29
CA TRP A 115 -10.72 -3.67 17.00
C TRP A 115 -11.07 -4.67 15.89
N HIS A 116 -11.58 -5.85 16.26
CA HIS A 116 -11.91 -6.95 15.35
C HIS A 116 -13.40 -7.31 15.38
N PHE A 117 -14.23 -6.50 16.05
CA PHE A 117 -15.64 -6.79 16.32
C PHE A 117 -15.90 -8.12 17.04
N ASN A 118 -14.91 -8.70 17.71
CA ASN A 118 -15.04 -9.95 18.44
C ASN A 118 -15.72 -9.75 19.81
N GLY A 119 -16.21 -10.84 20.40
CA GLY A 119 -16.72 -10.88 21.78
C GLY A 119 -17.90 -9.95 22.05
N GLU A 120 -18.78 -9.80 21.05
CA GLU A 120 -19.93 -8.88 21.06
C GLU A 120 -19.56 -7.40 21.34
N GLN A 121 -18.30 -7.01 21.10
CA GLN A 121 -17.83 -5.63 21.18
C GLN A 121 -18.28 -4.78 19.97
N ILE A 122 -19.54 -4.92 19.54
CA ILE A 122 -20.08 -4.25 18.35
C ILE A 122 -20.19 -2.73 18.57
N THR A 123 -20.68 -2.30 19.74
CA THR A 123 -20.78 -0.87 20.06
C THR A 123 -19.39 -0.25 20.16
N GLN A 124 -18.47 -0.91 20.86
CA GLN A 124 -17.10 -0.43 21.05
C GLN A 124 -16.31 -0.40 19.74
N GLY A 125 -16.48 -1.40 18.88
CA GLY A 125 -15.90 -1.40 17.53
C GLY A 125 -16.45 -0.26 16.68
N ASN A 126 -17.75 0.05 16.79
CA ASN A 126 -18.33 1.22 16.14
C ASN A 126 -17.79 2.55 16.71
N ASP A 127 -17.55 2.65 18.01
CA ASP A 127 -16.93 3.83 18.61
C ASP A 127 -15.49 4.04 18.09
N ILE A 128 -14.74 2.95 17.88
CA ILE A 128 -13.43 2.99 17.22
C ILE A 128 -13.56 3.49 15.77
N LEU A 129 -14.53 2.99 15.00
CA LEU A 129 -14.79 3.47 13.65
C LEU A 129 -15.13 4.97 13.62
N LEU A 130 -16.01 5.43 14.51
CA LEU A 130 -16.37 6.84 14.61
C LEU A 130 -15.17 7.73 14.91
N ARG A 131 -14.32 7.30 15.86
CA ARG A 131 -13.10 8.01 16.23
C ARG A 131 -12.10 8.08 15.07
N LEU A 132 -11.75 6.93 14.48
CA LEU A 132 -10.81 6.86 13.35
C LEU A 132 -11.32 7.67 12.15
N ARG A 133 -12.62 7.60 11.89
CA ARG A 133 -13.24 8.42 10.85
C ARG A 133 -13.09 9.91 11.14
N SER A 134 -13.36 10.37 12.37
CA SER A 134 -13.16 11.76 12.76
C SER A 134 -11.71 12.19 12.57
N GLU A 135 -10.74 11.41 13.08
CA GLU A 135 -9.32 11.69 12.97
C GLU A 135 -8.85 11.80 11.50
N ALA A 136 -9.29 10.88 10.63
CA ALA A 136 -9.01 10.95 9.20
C ALA A 136 -9.62 12.18 8.54
N PHE A 137 -10.84 12.54 8.94
CA PHE A 137 -11.58 13.67 8.40
C PHE A 137 -10.97 15.00 8.85
N ASP A 138 -10.51 15.10 10.09
CA ASP A 138 -9.81 16.27 10.61
C ASP A 138 -8.48 16.50 9.87
N ALA A 139 -7.73 15.44 9.55
CA ALA A 139 -6.51 15.52 8.74
C ALA A 139 -6.78 16.06 7.31
N LEU A 140 -8.01 15.90 6.82
CA LEU A 140 -8.46 16.43 5.52
C LEU A 140 -9.14 17.79 5.64
N ASN A 141 -9.71 18.14 6.80
CA ASN A 141 -10.54 19.33 6.99
C ASN A 141 -9.74 20.61 7.28
N VAL A 142 -8.64 20.81 6.55
CA VAL A 142 -7.77 21.99 6.65
C VAL A 142 -7.43 22.51 5.25
N SER A 143 -6.85 23.71 5.17
CA SER A 143 -6.46 24.34 3.88
C SER A 143 -5.33 23.59 3.18
N GLN A 144 -4.43 22.97 3.95
CA GLN A 144 -3.35 22.10 3.46
C GLN A 144 -3.49 20.72 4.12
N PRO A 145 -4.25 19.79 3.50
CA PRO A 145 -4.51 18.47 4.07
C PRO A 145 -3.23 17.68 4.35
N ASN A 146 -3.22 16.95 5.47
CA ASN A 146 -2.17 15.97 5.74
C ASN A 146 -2.60 14.60 5.18
N TYR A 147 -2.39 14.40 3.88
CA TYR A 147 -2.80 13.17 3.20
C TYR A 147 -2.09 11.92 3.75
N ALA A 148 -0.84 12.02 4.21
CA ALA A 148 -0.12 10.90 4.80
C ALA A 148 -0.81 10.42 6.10
N THR A 149 -1.14 11.35 7.01
CA THR A 149 -1.91 11.03 8.21
C THR A 149 -3.31 10.52 7.87
N ALA A 150 -3.98 11.12 6.89
CA ALA A 150 -5.30 10.65 6.47
C ALA A 150 -5.24 9.19 5.97
N ARG A 151 -4.29 8.84 5.08
CA ARG A 151 -4.11 7.45 4.60
C ARG A 151 -3.80 6.49 5.74
N HIS A 152 -2.97 6.90 6.69
CA HIS A 152 -2.66 6.12 7.88
C HIS A 152 -3.92 5.78 8.68
N VAL A 153 -4.69 6.78 9.07
CA VAL A 153 -5.88 6.58 9.88
C VAL A 153 -6.98 5.85 9.10
N ILE A 154 -7.11 6.12 7.80
CA ILE A 154 -8.04 5.39 6.91
C ILE A 154 -7.68 3.91 6.83
N GLY A 155 -6.39 3.55 6.75
CA GLY A 155 -5.96 2.16 6.79
C GLY A 155 -6.47 1.45 8.05
N GLN A 156 -6.30 2.08 9.21
CA GLN A 156 -6.82 1.54 10.47
C GLN A 156 -8.35 1.43 10.47
N TYR A 157 -9.05 2.46 9.97
CA TYR A 157 -10.51 2.45 9.86
C TYR A 157 -11.01 1.28 9.00
N LEU A 158 -10.39 1.07 7.84
CA LEU A 158 -10.78 0.01 6.91
C LEU A 158 -10.55 -1.38 7.49
N HIS A 159 -9.49 -1.60 8.27
CA HIS A 159 -9.28 -2.87 8.96
C HIS A 159 -10.49 -3.23 9.83
N VAL A 160 -10.83 -2.33 10.76
CA VAL A 160 -11.95 -2.51 11.70
C VAL A 160 -13.27 -2.66 10.92
N LEU A 161 -13.48 -1.87 9.87
CA LEU A 161 -14.69 -1.91 9.03
C LEU A 161 -14.87 -3.26 8.33
N GLN A 162 -13.77 -3.83 7.84
CA GLN A 162 -13.77 -5.09 7.10
C GLN A 162 -14.04 -6.26 8.05
N ASP A 163 -13.40 -6.28 9.22
CA ASP A 163 -13.57 -7.34 10.24
C ASP A 163 -14.99 -7.49 10.76
N PHE A 164 -15.78 -6.40 10.75
CA PHE A 164 -17.20 -6.49 11.04
C PHE A 164 -17.89 -7.57 10.19
N TYR A 165 -17.51 -7.74 8.92
CA TYR A 165 -18.18 -8.69 8.03
C TYR A 165 -17.74 -10.14 8.23
N SER A 166 -16.47 -10.38 8.58
CA SER A 166 -15.97 -11.74 8.85
C SER A 166 -16.37 -12.25 10.23
N ASN A 167 -16.44 -11.36 11.22
CA ASN A 167 -16.52 -11.74 12.63
C ASN A 167 -17.92 -11.61 13.25
N THR A 168 -18.88 -11.08 12.47
CA THR A 168 -20.28 -10.94 12.90
C THR A 168 -21.25 -11.76 12.04
N ASN A 169 -22.52 -11.79 12.42
CA ASN A 169 -23.60 -12.39 11.63
C ASN A 169 -24.24 -11.46 10.59
N TRP A 170 -23.62 -10.31 10.25
CA TRP A 170 -24.26 -9.31 9.38
C TRP A 170 -24.75 -9.89 8.06
N ASN A 171 -23.95 -10.75 7.41
CA ASN A 171 -24.29 -11.37 6.14
C ASN A 171 -25.53 -12.28 6.21
N LYS A 172 -25.95 -12.74 7.40
CA LYS A 172 -27.23 -13.44 7.60
C LYS A 172 -28.39 -12.50 7.85
N ILE A 173 -28.11 -11.36 8.47
CA ILE A 173 -29.10 -10.32 8.73
C ILE A 173 -29.49 -9.60 7.44
N ASN A 174 -28.50 -9.25 6.61
CA ASN A 174 -28.69 -8.61 5.33
C ASN A 174 -27.64 -9.11 4.32
N PRO A 175 -27.94 -10.20 3.59
CA PRO A 175 -26.98 -10.79 2.64
C PRO A 175 -26.72 -9.91 1.42
N SER A 176 -27.59 -8.95 1.13
CA SER A 176 -27.56 -8.19 -0.14
C SER A 176 -26.84 -6.84 -0.03
N SER A 177 -26.63 -6.31 1.18
CA SER A 177 -26.09 -4.97 1.38
C SER A 177 -25.16 -4.88 2.59
N TYR A 178 -24.17 -4.00 2.48
CA TYR A 178 -23.31 -3.59 3.59
C TYR A 178 -24.13 -2.83 4.65
N TYR A 179 -23.58 -2.72 5.87
CA TYR A 179 -24.25 -2.03 6.97
C TYR A 179 -24.04 -0.51 6.92
N SER A 180 -24.92 0.21 6.23
CA SER A 180 -24.78 1.65 5.94
C SER A 180 -24.75 2.58 7.15
N ASP A 181 -25.17 2.12 8.32
CA ASP A 181 -25.16 2.92 9.56
C ASP A 181 -23.88 2.73 10.39
N LEU A 182 -23.09 1.69 10.11
CA LEU A 182 -21.89 1.35 10.86
C LEU A 182 -20.79 2.40 10.64
N GLY A 183 -20.24 2.93 11.73
CA GLY A 183 -19.18 3.94 11.70
C GLY A 183 -19.63 5.30 11.17
N ILE A 184 -20.94 5.59 11.15
CA ILE A 184 -21.50 6.86 10.67
C ILE A 184 -22.00 7.70 11.86
N PRO A 185 -21.53 8.97 12.02
CA PRO A 185 -21.97 9.83 13.11
C PRO A 185 -23.48 10.03 13.16
N GLY A 186 -24.04 9.98 14.37
CA GLY A 186 -25.47 10.20 14.61
C GLY A 186 -26.39 9.04 14.19
N LYS A 187 -25.84 7.92 13.68
CA LYS A 187 -26.62 6.72 13.38
C LYS A 187 -26.71 5.79 14.58
N THR A 188 -27.88 5.18 14.75
CA THR A 188 -28.12 4.20 15.80
C THR A 188 -27.87 2.80 15.27
N LEU A 189 -27.04 2.03 15.99
CA LEU A 189 -26.82 0.64 15.64
C LEU A 189 -28.07 -0.21 15.86
N ARG A 190 -28.23 -1.23 15.04
CA ARG A 190 -29.20 -2.29 15.23
C ARG A 190 -28.90 -2.98 16.56
N GLN A 191 -29.95 -3.51 17.18
CA GLN A 191 -29.83 -4.20 18.46
C GLN A 191 -28.77 -5.31 18.39
N VAL A 192 -27.85 -5.26 19.34
CA VAL A 192 -26.82 -6.26 19.59
C VAL A 192 -27.38 -7.26 20.60
N SER A 193 -27.02 -8.54 20.46
CA SER A 193 -27.44 -9.57 21.41
C SER A 193 -26.89 -9.30 22.80
N GLY A 194 -27.75 -9.45 23.81
CA GLY A 194 -27.40 -9.23 25.21
C GLY A 194 -26.53 -10.37 25.79
N PRO A 195 -25.81 -10.14 26.90
CA PRO A 195 -24.82 -11.09 27.42
C PRO A 195 -25.38 -12.46 27.83
N SER A 196 -26.67 -12.55 28.15
CA SER A 196 -27.38 -13.79 28.49
C SER A 196 -28.10 -14.47 27.33
N GLU A 197 -28.12 -13.85 26.15
CA GLU A 197 -28.79 -14.40 24.96
C GLU A 197 -27.91 -15.44 24.27
N ASP A 198 -28.47 -16.63 24.04
CA ASP A 198 -27.81 -17.65 23.23
C ASP A 198 -27.89 -17.28 21.76
N THR A 199 -26.74 -17.15 21.11
CA THR A 199 -26.61 -16.65 19.73
C THR A 199 -26.13 -17.69 18.74
N CYS A 200 -25.57 -18.80 19.23
CA CYS A 200 -25.14 -19.94 18.43
C CYS A 200 -25.60 -21.26 19.03
N LYS A 201 -25.74 -22.25 18.15
CA LYS A 201 -25.86 -23.67 18.49
C LYS A 201 -24.59 -24.43 18.12
N ASN A 202 -24.32 -25.53 18.81
CA ASN A 202 -23.19 -26.40 18.49
C ASN A 202 -23.25 -26.85 17.03
N CYS A 203 -22.10 -26.87 16.35
CA CYS A 203 -21.96 -27.61 15.11
C CYS A 203 -21.65 -29.08 15.39
N GLY A 204 -22.43 -30.03 14.86
CA GLY A 204 -22.11 -31.47 14.86
C GLY A 204 -21.45 -32.03 16.14
N GLN A 205 -20.64 -33.10 16.00
CA GLN A 205 -19.83 -33.65 17.11
C GLN A 205 -18.31 -33.60 16.85
N THR A 206 -17.85 -33.30 15.63
CA THR A 206 -16.43 -33.27 15.24
C THR A 206 -16.07 -31.96 14.52
N LEU A 207 -14.92 -31.39 14.87
CA LEU A 207 -14.33 -30.23 14.19
C LEU A 207 -13.37 -30.67 13.07
N PRO A 208 -13.20 -29.86 11.99
CA PRO A 208 -13.96 -28.64 11.67
C PRO A 208 -15.43 -28.97 11.36
N CYS A 209 -16.32 -28.00 11.58
CA CYS A 209 -17.78 -28.10 11.43
C CYS A 209 -18.24 -28.30 9.96
N LEU A 210 -17.71 -29.31 9.24
CA LEU A 210 -17.77 -29.39 7.78
C LEU A 210 -19.18 -29.60 7.22
N PHE A 211 -20.02 -30.36 7.92
CA PHE A 211 -21.32 -30.83 7.42
C PHE A 211 -22.52 -30.23 8.16
N ASP A 212 -22.30 -29.54 9.27
CA ASP A 212 -23.36 -28.94 10.09
C ASP A 212 -22.81 -27.62 10.68
N PRO A 213 -22.76 -26.54 9.90
CA PRO A 213 -22.17 -25.28 10.36
C PRO A 213 -22.95 -24.73 11.57
N PRO A 214 -22.29 -24.01 12.49
CA PRO A 214 -22.96 -23.42 13.66
C PRO A 214 -24.19 -22.62 13.24
N LEU A 215 -25.34 -23.00 13.78
CA LEU A 215 -26.59 -22.33 13.48
C LEU A 215 -26.72 -21.09 14.37
N LEU A 216 -26.71 -19.92 13.74
CA LEU A 216 -27.05 -18.67 14.39
C LEU A 216 -28.50 -18.72 14.88
N SER A 217 -28.72 -18.46 16.18
CA SER A 217 -30.03 -18.54 16.84
C SER A 217 -30.66 -17.18 17.11
N THR A 218 -30.12 -16.10 16.55
CA THR A 218 -30.54 -14.72 16.80
C THR A 218 -30.74 -13.91 15.51
N THR A 219 -31.67 -12.95 15.55
CA THR A 219 -31.90 -11.93 14.49
C THR A 219 -31.28 -10.57 14.83
N LYS A 220 -30.68 -10.45 16.03
CA LYS A 220 -29.85 -9.32 16.47
C LYS A 220 -28.41 -9.49 15.97
N ILE A 221 -27.62 -8.42 15.99
CA ILE A 221 -26.19 -8.51 15.67
C ILE A 221 -25.48 -9.27 16.80
N THR A 222 -24.67 -10.25 16.45
CA THR A 222 -23.78 -10.98 17.38
C THR A 222 -22.42 -11.19 16.70
N SER A 223 -21.39 -11.48 17.49
CA SER A 223 -20.05 -11.78 16.99
C SER A 223 -19.36 -12.87 17.79
N GLY A 224 -18.27 -13.39 17.22
CA GLY A 224 -17.53 -14.50 17.79
C GLY A 224 -16.61 -14.08 18.92
N TYR A 225 -16.64 -14.80 20.05
CA TYR A 225 -15.63 -14.64 21.10
C TYR A 225 -14.37 -15.40 20.73
N ARG A 226 -13.21 -14.72 20.72
CA ARG A 226 -11.92 -15.31 20.35
C ARG A 226 -11.04 -15.49 21.57
N SER A 227 -10.50 -16.69 21.78
CA SER A 227 -9.50 -16.92 22.83
C SER A 227 -8.25 -16.06 22.63
N GLY A 228 -7.66 -15.58 23.72
CA GLY A 228 -6.44 -14.76 23.68
C GLY A 228 -6.67 -13.27 23.48
N GLN A 229 -7.93 -12.82 23.45
CA GLN A 229 -8.30 -11.40 23.51
C GLN A 229 -8.77 -11.00 24.91
N ASP A 230 -8.92 -9.69 25.11
CA ASP A 230 -9.36 -9.04 26.35
C ASP A 230 -10.82 -9.34 26.76
N ILE A 231 -11.61 -9.96 25.88
CA ILE A 231 -12.98 -10.38 26.16
C ILE A 231 -13.10 -11.91 26.17
N VAL A 232 -13.56 -12.45 27.31
CA VAL A 232 -13.72 -13.88 27.52
C VAL A 232 -15.15 -14.31 27.16
N LYS A 233 -15.27 -15.45 26.45
CA LYS A 233 -16.56 -16.08 26.16
C LYS A 233 -17.29 -16.44 27.46
N PRO A 234 -18.56 -16.07 27.63
CA PRO A 234 -19.38 -16.54 28.74
C PRO A 234 -19.39 -18.08 28.78
N SER A 235 -18.93 -18.64 29.90
CA SER A 235 -18.75 -20.09 30.03
C SER A 235 -20.08 -20.81 30.19
N LYS A 236 -20.35 -21.77 29.30
CA LYS A 236 -21.38 -22.79 29.44
C LYS A 236 -20.76 -24.17 29.19
N PRO A 237 -21.16 -25.23 29.94
CA PRO A 237 -20.68 -26.58 29.70
C PRO A 237 -20.82 -26.99 28.24
N THR A 238 -19.86 -27.72 27.68
CA THR A 238 -19.93 -28.21 26.30
C THR A 238 -21.04 -29.24 26.06
N THR A 239 -21.64 -29.77 27.14
CA THR A 239 -22.86 -30.58 27.11
C THR A 239 -24.10 -29.77 26.74
N ASP A 240 -24.07 -28.43 26.89
CA ASP A 240 -25.14 -27.57 26.39
C ASP A 240 -25.05 -27.46 24.86
N THR A 241 -26.21 -27.39 24.22
CA THR A 241 -26.31 -27.32 22.75
C THR A 241 -26.34 -25.89 22.21
N GLN A 242 -26.45 -24.89 23.09
CA GLN A 242 -26.62 -23.48 22.74
C GLN A 242 -25.80 -22.59 23.68
N GLY A 243 -25.34 -21.46 23.17
CA GLY A 243 -24.52 -20.52 23.91
C GLY A 243 -24.13 -19.31 23.07
N LYS A 244 -23.11 -18.60 23.53
CA LYS A 244 -22.46 -17.57 22.71
C LYS A 244 -21.64 -18.20 21.60
N CYS A 245 -21.58 -17.50 20.46
CA CYS A 245 -20.74 -17.90 19.35
C CYS A 245 -19.26 -17.77 19.70
N SER A 246 -18.47 -18.81 19.45
CA SER A 246 -17.02 -18.63 19.34
C SER A 246 -16.66 -17.93 18.04
N HIS A 247 -15.45 -17.37 17.98
CA HIS A 247 -14.84 -16.96 16.73
C HIS A 247 -14.62 -18.20 15.84
N GLY A 248 -14.07 -19.26 16.42
CA GLY A 248 -13.82 -20.53 15.77
C GLY A 248 -12.48 -20.63 15.08
N GLY A 249 -12.23 -21.80 14.50
CA GLY A 249 -10.98 -22.14 13.83
C GLY A 249 -9.95 -22.78 14.76
N LYS A 250 -8.90 -23.35 14.18
CA LYS A 250 -7.84 -24.10 14.85
C LYS A 250 -7.13 -23.35 15.98
N PHE A 251 -7.15 -22.01 15.94
CA PHE A 251 -6.46 -21.16 16.89
C PHE A 251 -7.38 -20.54 17.96
N ASP A 252 -8.68 -20.83 17.92
CA ASP A 252 -9.62 -20.37 18.94
C ASP A 252 -9.98 -21.52 19.89
N THR A 253 -9.39 -21.54 21.08
CA THR A 253 -9.67 -22.59 22.06
C THR A 253 -11.13 -22.53 22.55
N SER A 254 -11.74 -21.34 22.53
CA SER A 254 -13.13 -21.17 22.99
C SER A 254 -14.13 -21.97 22.14
N ALA A 255 -13.74 -22.30 20.91
CA ALA A 255 -14.51 -23.11 19.96
C ALA A 255 -14.74 -24.55 20.42
N THR A 256 -13.95 -25.04 21.39
CA THR A 256 -14.04 -26.42 21.90
C THR A 256 -14.27 -26.50 23.40
N THR A 257 -13.94 -25.45 24.16
CA THR A 257 -13.98 -25.49 25.63
C THR A 257 -15.29 -24.99 26.23
N SER A 258 -16.21 -24.44 25.44
CA SER A 258 -17.50 -23.94 25.94
C SER A 258 -18.58 -23.96 24.86
N ALA A 259 -19.84 -24.14 25.25
CA ALA A 259 -20.96 -24.02 24.32
C ALA A 259 -21.12 -22.54 23.84
N ALA A 260 -21.47 -22.28 22.58
CA ALA A 260 -21.65 -23.25 21.52
C ALA A 260 -20.30 -23.64 20.86
N VAL A 261 -20.10 -24.93 20.56
CA VAL A 261 -18.93 -25.48 19.85
C VAL A 261 -18.96 -25.08 18.38
N GLY A 262 -17.79 -24.76 17.82
CA GLY A 262 -17.63 -24.25 16.46
C GLY A 262 -17.25 -22.76 16.44
N GLY A 263 -17.82 -21.98 15.51
CA GLY A 263 -17.67 -20.54 15.52
C GLY A 263 -18.25 -19.82 14.30
N ILE A 264 -18.19 -18.50 14.30
CA ILE A 264 -18.85 -17.66 13.29
C ILE A 264 -17.91 -17.11 12.22
N ASN A 265 -16.59 -17.19 12.39
CA ASN A 265 -15.66 -16.48 11.50
C ASN A 265 -15.68 -17.02 10.06
N LYS A 266 -15.42 -16.10 9.12
CA LYS A 266 -15.50 -16.29 7.66
C LYS A 266 -14.23 -15.74 6.99
N GLU A 267 -13.13 -15.71 7.72
CA GLU A 267 -11.89 -15.00 7.35
C GLU A 267 -11.12 -15.66 6.22
N THR A 268 -11.37 -16.96 5.99
CA THR A 268 -10.69 -17.76 4.98
C THR A 268 -11.65 -18.73 4.30
N VAL A 269 -11.28 -19.24 3.13
CA VAL A 269 -11.96 -20.34 2.44
C VAL A 269 -11.60 -21.73 2.99
N THR A 270 -10.79 -21.79 4.05
CA THR A 270 -10.27 -23.03 4.61
C THR A 270 -10.99 -23.39 5.90
N ALA A 271 -11.68 -24.53 5.92
CA ALA A 271 -12.53 -24.95 7.03
C ALA A 271 -11.81 -25.11 8.38
N ASP A 272 -10.50 -25.40 8.36
CA ASP A 272 -9.68 -25.49 9.58
C ASP A 272 -9.56 -24.15 10.31
N TYR A 273 -9.59 -23.04 9.57
CA TYR A 273 -9.41 -21.69 10.11
C TYR A 273 -10.73 -20.94 10.23
N SER A 274 -11.69 -21.22 9.34
CA SER A 274 -12.99 -20.56 9.31
C SER A 274 -14.13 -21.58 9.30
N PRO A 275 -14.90 -21.71 10.39
CA PRO A 275 -16.05 -22.61 10.42
C PRO A 275 -17.11 -22.28 9.38
N LEU A 276 -17.24 -20.99 8.99
CA LEU A 276 -18.16 -20.51 7.97
C LEU A 276 -17.43 -20.12 6.67
N PHE A 277 -16.40 -20.88 6.30
CA PHE A 277 -15.57 -20.64 5.11
C PHE A 277 -16.32 -20.49 3.79
N GLN A 278 -17.48 -21.14 3.64
CA GLN A 278 -18.31 -21.03 2.43
C GLN A 278 -18.86 -19.61 2.22
N GLU A 279 -18.90 -18.80 3.28
CA GLU A 279 -19.42 -17.43 3.25
C GLU A 279 -18.32 -16.39 2.96
N HIS A 280 -17.06 -16.82 2.90
CA HIS A 280 -15.89 -15.94 2.79
C HIS A 280 -16.01 -14.95 1.62
N GLY A 281 -16.32 -15.44 0.42
CA GLY A 281 -16.50 -14.57 -0.76
C GLY A 281 -17.66 -13.58 -0.60
N ALA A 282 -18.79 -14.02 -0.02
CA ALA A 282 -19.95 -13.17 0.17
C ALA A 282 -19.67 -12.03 1.18
N VAL A 283 -18.90 -12.30 2.24
CA VAL A 283 -18.54 -11.25 3.21
C VAL A 283 -17.42 -10.34 2.71
N ALA A 284 -16.50 -10.86 1.89
CA ALA A 284 -15.52 -10.06 1.16
C ALA A 284 -16.22 -9.05 0.22
N ASP A 285 -17.25 -9.49 -0.52
CA ASP A 285 -18.05 -8.61 -1.38
C ASP A 285 -18.72 -7.47 -0.59
N LEU A 286 -19.27 -7.76 0.59
CA LEU A 286 -19.87 -6.74 1.46
C LEU A 286 -18.82 -5.76 1.99
N ALA A 287 -17.65 -6.27 2.38
CA ALA A 287 -16.54 -5.45 2.86
C ALA A 287 -15.96 -4.54 1.75
N ILE A 288 -15.84 -5.04 0.51
CA ILE A 288 -15.44 -4.25 -0.66
C ILE A 288 -16.47 -3.14 -0.91
N LYS A 289 -17.77 -3.47 -0.98
CA LYS A 289 -18.84 -2.48 -1.18
C LYS A 289 -18.82 -1.40 -0.11
N HIS A 290 -18.60 -1.77 1.17
CA HIS A 290 -18.53 -0.79 2.24
C HIS A 290 -17.28 0.09 2.15
N THR A 291 -16.15 -0.51 1.78
CA THR A 291 -14.89 0.23 1.52
C THR A 291 -15.09 1.23 0.38
N THR A 292 -15.70 0.82 -0.74
CA THR A 292 -16.05 1.73 -1.85
C THR A 292 -16.95 2.86 -1.38
N TYR A 293 -18.03 2.55 -0.66
CA TYR A 293 -18.95 3.55 -0.11
C TYR A 293 -18.25 4.57 0.81
N PHE A 294 -17.30 4.15 1.64
CA PHE A 294 -16.52 5.07 2.48
C PHE A 294 -15.82 6.15 1.64
N PHE A 295 -15.27 5.79 0.48
CA PHE A 295 -14.56 6.71 -0.40
C PHE A 295 -15.48 7.55 -1.30
N SER A 296 -16.41 6.92 -2.01
CA SER A 296 -17.19 7.55 -3.11
C SER A 296 -18.71 7.49 -2.96
N GLY A 297 -19.24 6.93 -1.87
CA GLY A 297 -20.68 6.82 -1.62
C GLY A 297 -21.44 8.15 -1.70
N GLN A 298 -22.72 8.10 -2.10
CA GLN A 298 -23.53 9.29 -2.34
C GLN A 298 -23.84 10.11 -1.07
N THR A 299 -23.69 9.52 0.11
CA THR A 299 -23.91 10.17 1.40
C THR A 299 -22.78 9.82 2.35
N ASN A 300 -22.32 10.78 3.15
CA ASN A 300 -21.30 10.55 4.19
C ASN A 300 -20.01 9.86 3.68
N SER A 301 -19.69 9.89 2.39
CA SER A 301 -18.39 9.43 1.92
C SER A 301 -17.36 10.54 2.03
N LEU A 302 -16.09 10.16 1.95
CA LEU A 302 -14.98 11.10 1.90
C LEU A 302 -15.15 12.10 0.75
N ARG A 303 -15.46 11.60 -0.45
CA ARG A 303 -15.68 12.43 -1.64
C ARG A 303 -16.87 13.38 -1.48
N THR A 304 -18.00 12.88 -0.97
CA THR A 304 -19.20 13.71 -0.79
C THR A 304 -19.00 14.80 0.26
N VAL A 305 -18.21 14.54 1.32
CA VAL A 305 -17.96 15.51 2.40
C VAL A 305 -16.91 16.55 2.01
N PHE A 306 -15.85 16.15 1.31
CA PHE A 306 -14.69 17.01 1.05
C PHE A 306 -14.56 17.51 -0.39
N GLY A 307 -15.35 16.95 -1.31
CA GLY A 307 -15.29 17.25 -2.73
C GLY A 307 -14.11 16.61 -3.45
N ASP A 308 -14.09 16.79 -4.76
CA ASP A 308 -13.15 16.12 -5.66
C ASP A 308 -11.69 16.49 -5.40
N GLY A 309 -11.37 17.74 -5.07
CA GLY A 309 -9.97 18.17 -4.90
C GLY A 309 -9.23 17.43 -3.78
N LYS A 310 -9.88 17.24 -2.62
CA LYS A 310 -9.30 16.49 -1.49
C LYS A 310 -9.32 14.98 -1.75
N PHE A 311 -10.32 14.49 -2.46
CA PHE A 311 -10.39 13.10 -2.91
C PHE A 311 -9.22 12.76 -3.85
N GLU A 312 -8.97 13.61 -4.85
CA GLU A 312 -7.85 13.47 -5.77
C GLU A 312 -6.51 13.53 -5.05
N GLY A 313 -6.30 14.50 -4.15
CA GLY A 313 -5.03 14.63 -3.44
C GLY A 313 -4.77 13.44 -2.51
N LEU A 314 -5.80 12.94 -1.83
CA LEU A 314 -5.70 11.75 -0.99
C LEU A 314 -5.26 10.52 -1.79
N LEU A 315 -5.80 10.32 -2.99
CA LEU A 315 -5.53 9.13 -3.81
C LEU A 315 -4.53 9.39 -4.95
N GLN A 316 -3.87 10.56 -4.96
CA GLN A 316 -2.90 11.00 -5.97
C GLN A 316 -3.44 10.97 -7.42
N LEU A 317 -4.69 11.38 -7.61
CA LEU A 317 -5.40 11.31 -8.90
C LEU A 317 -5.21 12.55 -9.79
N HIS A 318 -4.49 13.57 -9.34
CA HIS A 318 -4.34 14.78 -10.17
C HIS A 318 -3.66 14.45 -11.51
N ALA A 319 -4.13 15.09 -12.57
CA ALA A 319 -3.55 14.96 -13.90
C ALA A 319 -2.13 15.55 -13.94
N GLY A 320 -1.19 14.80 -14.52
CA GLY A 320 0.20 15.22 -14.69
C GLY A 320 1.13 14.81 -13.55
N VAL A 321 2.41 15.17 -13.71
CA VAL A 321 3.51 14.91 -12.78
C VAL A 321 4.23 16.22 -12.43
N SER A 322 5.19 16.18 -11.51
CA SER A 322 6.06 17.34 -11.25
C SER A 322 7.11 17.50 -12.34
N LEU A 323 7.37 18.75 -12.68
CA LEU A 323 8.56 19.15 -13.44
C LEU A 323 9.54 19.86 -12.49
N CYS A 324 10.61 19.18 -12.11
CA CYS A 324 11.54 19.67 -11.10
C CYS A 324 12.86 20.17 -11.71
N PHE A 325 13.36 21.28 -11.20
CA PHE A 325 14.62 21.90 -11.57
C PHE A 325 15.49 22.05 -10.33
N VAL A 326 16.62 21.38 -10.28
CA VAL A 326 17.60 21.48 -9.20
C VAL A 326 18.78 22.30 -9.70
N ILE A 327 19.05 23.43 -9.06
CA ILE A 327 20.11 24.36 -9.40
C ILE A 327 21.21 24.26 -8.36
N ASP A 328 22.32 23.65 -8.75
CA ASP A 328 23.58 23.76 -8.03
C ASP A 328 24.15 25.17 -8.24
N THR A 329 24.35 25.97 -7.19
CA THR A 329 24.73 27.39 -7.38
C THR A 329 26.16 27.58 -7.88
N SER A 330 26.97 26.53 -8.00
CA SER A 330 28.30 26.59 -8.63
C SER A 330 28.26 27.02 -10.12
N VAL A 331 27.15 26.79 -10.82
CA VAL A 331 26.94 27.07 -12.27
C VAL A 331 26.63 28.54 -12.61
N SER A 332 27.10 29.48 -11.79
CA SER A 332 26.77 30.93 -11.90
C SER A 332 26.97 31.52 -13.30
N THR A 333 27.95 31.04 -14.06
CA THR A 333 28.29 31.54 -15.41
C THR A 333 27.33 31.09 -16.51
N GLU A 334 26.52 30.05 -16.26
CA GLU A 334 25.61 29.43 -17.23
C GLU A 334 24.14 29.81 -17.00
N ARG A 335 23.87 30.79 -16.13
CA ARG A 335 22.52 31.23 -15.74
C ARG A 335 21.57 31.45 -16.91
N ASP A 336 22.02 32.14 -17.97
CA ASP A 336 21.18 32.43 -19.13
C ASP A 336 20.86 31.17 -19.94
N ALA A 337 21.82 30.25 -20.08
CA ALA A 337 21.61 28.97 -20.74
C ALA A 337 20.65 28.08 -19.94
N ILE A 338 20.79 28.07 -18.62
CA ILE A 338 19.87 27.36 -17.71
C ILE A 338 18.45 27.93 -17.84
N ARG A 339 18.30 29.26 -17.85
CA ARG A 339 17.01 29.92 -18.04
C ARG A 339 16.34 29.47 -19.34
N GLN A 340 17.09 29.46 -20.44
CA GLN A 340 16.59 29.03 -21.76
C GLN A 340 16.19 27.56 -21.77
N GLU A 341 16.96 26.68 -21.12
CA GLU A 341 16.61 25.26 -21.05
C GLU A 341 15.39 25.01 -20.15
N ILE A 342 15.26 25.71 -19.01
CA ILE A 342 14.05 25.66 -18.18
C ILE A 342 12.83 26.10 -19.00
N GLN A 343 12.92 27.22 -19.74
CA GLN A 343 11.85 27.68 -20.62
C GLN A 343 11.45 26.61 -21.64
N LYS A 344 12.44 26.01 -22.31
CA LYS A 344 12.22 24.94 -23.28
C LYS A 344 11.56 23.71 -22.65
N LEU A 345 12.00 23.29 -21.48
CA LEU A 345 11.43 22.14 -20.76
C LEU A 345 10.00 22.40 -20.28
N ILE A 346 9.69 23.62 -19.86
CA ILE A 346 8.31 24.05 -19.55
C ILE A 346 7.44 23.98 -20.81
N SER A 347 7.91 24.50 -21.95
CA SER A 347 7.15 24.47 -23.21
C SER A 347 7.01 23.07 -23.83
N ALA A 348 8.00 22.20 -23.64
CA ALA A 348 7.98 20.82 -24.12
C ALA A 348 7.24 19.86 -23.17
N GLY A 349 7.10 20.24 -21.90
CA GLY A 349 6.40 19.46 -20.89
C GLY A 349 4.91 19.37 -21.20
N SER A 350 4.39 18.14 -21.32
CA SER A 350 2.96 17.91 -21.47
C SER A 350 2.26 18.15 -20.12
N ASN A 351 1.80 19.40 -19.92
CA ASN A 351 0.89 19.87 -18.86
C ASN A 351 1.17 19.28 -17.45
N PRO A 352 2.30 19.67 -16.83
CA PRO A 352 2.66 19.21 -15.48
C PRO A 352 1.65 19.70 -14.43
N TYR A 353 1.49 18.91 -13.36
CA TYR A 353 0.63 19.26 -12.24
C TYR A 353 1.19 20.46 -11.46
N ASN A 354 2.50 20.44 -11.24
CA ASN A 354 3.24 21.51 -10.59
C ASN A 354 4.68 21.55 -11.11
N TYR A 355 5.35 22.66 -10.79
CA TYR A 355 6.74 22.90 -11.09
C TYR A 355 7.49 23.14 -9.77
N ILE A 356 8.66 22.55 -9.64
CA ILE A 356 9.45 22.58 -8.41
C ILE A 356 10.83 23.11 -8.74
N LEU A 357 11.28 24.13 -8.02
CA LEU A 357 12.62 24.69 -8.12
C LEU A 357 13.35 24.47 -6.80
N VAL A 358 14.50 23.83 -6.86
CA VAL A 358 15.35 23.57 -5.70
C VAL A 358 16.72 24.17 -5.94
N TYR A 359 17.29 24.84 -4.94
CA TYR A 359 18.66 25.34 -5.00
C TYR A 359 19.28 25.38 -3.61
N THR A 360 20.61 25.37 -3.53
CA THR A 360 21.34 25.48 -2.25
C THR A 360 22.31 26.64 -2.35
N ASN A 361 22.15 27.68 -1.53
CA ASN A 361 23.08 28.81 -1.53
C ASN A 361 24.31 28.55 -0.64
N ASP A 362 25.37 29.30 -0.89
CA ASP A 362 26.54 29.36 -0.02
C ASP A 362 26.18 29.73 1.43
N GLY A 363 26.67 28.92 2.36
CA GLY A 363 26.41 29.08 3.79
C GLY A 363 25.09 28.48 4.28
N GLN A 364 24.24 27.93 3.38
CA GLN A 364 23.05 27.18 3.78
C GLN A 364 23.37 25.70 3.98
N THR A 365 22.90 25.14 5.09
CA THR A 365 23.01 23.70 5.38
C THR A 365 21.89 22.87 4.72
N SER A 366 20.84 23.53 4.21
CA SER A 366 19.64 22.88 3.67
C SER A 366 19.23 23.50 2.33
N PRO A 367 18.76 22.71 1.35
CA PRO A 367 18.21 23.22 0.11
C PRO A 367 16.94 24.06 0.33
N THR A 368 16.77 25.10 -0.49
CA THR A 368 15.52 25.84 -0.60
C THR A 368 14.63 25.18 -1.66
N VAL A 369 13.36 24.94 -1.35
CA VAL A 369 12.36 24.33 -2.26
C VAL A 369 11.24 25.34 -2.54
N ILE A 370 10.98 25.60 -3.82
CA ILE A 370 9.91 26.50 -4.28
C ILE A 370 8.98 25.70 -5.21
N THR A 371 7.70 25.65 -4.87
CA THR A 371 6.68 24.94 -5.66
C THR A 371 5.67 25.93 -6.24
N LYS A 372 5.34 25.81 -7.52
CA LYS A 372 4.36 26.64 -8.24
C LYS A 372 3.50 25.78 -9.16
N THR A 373 2.30 26.26 -9.48
CA THR A 373 1.41 25.63 -10.47
C THR A 373 1.61 26.18 -11.89
N ASN A 374 2.29 27.32 -12.04
CA ASN A 374 2.61 27.93 -13.33
C ASN A 374 4.13 27.94 -13.58
N GLY A 375 4.54 27.48 -14.77
CA GLY A 375 5.95 27.46 -15.15
C GLY A 375 6.58 28.85 -15.23
N ASN A 376 5.81 29.88 -15.60
CA ASN A 376 6.30 31.27 -15.63
C ASN A 376 6.68 31.79 -14.24
N ASP A 377 5.99 31.32 -13.19
CA ASP A 377 6.30 31.70 -11.81
C ASP A 377 7.61 31.05 -11.35
N ILE A 378 7.93 29.84 -11.83
CA ILE A 378 9.23 29.21 -11.60
C ILE A 378 10.35 29.95 -12.31
N LEU A 379 10.14 30.41 -13.55
CA LEU A 379 11.12 31.22 -14.27
C LEU A 379 11.40 32.54 -13.56
N THR A 380 10.35 33.14 -12.98
CA THR A 380 10.47 34.35 -12.16
C THR A 380 11.25 34.07 -10.89
N ALA A 381 10.91 32.99 -10.16
CA ALA A 381 11.61 32.57 -8.95
C ALA A 381 13.09 32.28 -9.22
N PHE A 382 13.40 31.58 -10.31
CA PHE A 382 14.78 31.35 -10.76
C PHE A 382 15.53 32.67 -11.01
N GLY A 383 14.86 33.64 -11.63
CA GLY A 383 15.38 34.98 -11.85
C GLY A 383 15.76 35.74 -10.58
N SER A 384 15.23 35.35 -9.41
CA SER A 384 15.52 35.97 -8.12
C SER A 384 16.59 35.24 -7.29
N ILE A 385 17.07 34.06 -7.74
CA ILE A 385 18.11 33.32 -7.01
C ILE A 385 19.45 34.08 -7.10
N ASN A 386 20.10 34.26 -5.95
CA ASN A 386 21.46 34.77 -5.88
C ASN A 386 22.43 33.59 -6.00
N ILE A 387 22.95 33.38 -7.21
CA ILE A 387 23.85 32.27 -7.51
C ILE A 387 25.27 32.72 -7.12
N ALA A 388 25.77 32.26 -5.97
CA ALA A 388 27.11 32.63 -5.51
C ALA A 388 28.18 32.13 -6.48
N GLY A 389 29.19 32.97 -6.75
CA GLY A 389 30.24 32.67 -7.74
C GLY A 389 31.32 31.69 -7.26
N ASN A 390 31.08 30.91 -6.21
CA ASN A 390 32.08 29.98 -5.73
C ASN A 390 32.11 28.70 -6.59
N ARG A 391 33.30 28.29 -7.01
CA ARG A 391 33.49 27.12 -7.86
C ARG A 391 33.69 25.89 -6.97
N SER A 392 32.58 25.31 -6.53
CA SER A 392 32.57 24.06 -5.78
C SER A 392 32.30 22.91 -6.75
N CYS A 393 33.28 22.02 -6.95
CA CYS A 393 33.09 20.83 -7.79
C CYS A 393 32.34 19.67 -7.08
N THR A 394 31.37 20.01 -6.23
CA THR A 394 30.60 19.06 -5.41
C THR A 394 29.19 18.93 -5.97
N PHE A 395 28.81 17.72 -6.39
CA PHE A 395 27.47 17.46 -6.88
C PHE A 395 26.41 17.69 -5.79
N SER A 396 25.36 18.47 -6.11
CA SER A 396 24.24 18.77 -5.20
C SER A 396 23.30 17.58 -4.97
N ILE A 397 23.77 16.59 -4.22
CA ILE A 397 22.95 15.43 -3.83
C ILE A 397 21.78 15.84 -2.92
N SER A 398 22.01 16.77 -1.99
CA SER A 398 20.98 17.29 -1.09
C SER A 398 19.86 18.00 -1.84
N GLY A 399 20.19 18.82 -2.85
CA GLY A 399 19.19 19.44 -3.72
C GLY A 399 18.39 18.42 -4.53
N THR A 400 19.06 17.36 -5.02
CA THR A 400 18.40 16.27 -5.74
C THR A 400 17.43 15.49 -4.84
N GLU A 401 17.86 15.19 -3.61
CA GLU A 401 17.05 14.53 -2.58
C GLU A 401 15.85 15.37 -2.16
N ALA A 402 16.05 16.68 -1.93
CA ALA A 402 14.95 17.58 -1.60
C ALA A 402 13.91 17.62 -2.73
N ALA A 403 14.33 17.67 -3.99
CA ALA A 403 13.42 17.60 -5.14
C ALA A 403 12.67 16.26 -5.20
N ALA A 404 13.37 15.13 -5.08
CA ALA A 404 12.76 13.80 -5.08
C ALA A 404 11.73 13.64 -3.94
N THR A 405 12.01 14.22 -2.77
CA THR A 405 11.13 14.19 -1.61
C THR A 405 9.78 14.86 -1.88
N VAL A 406 9.78 16.02 -2.54
CA VAL A 406 8.55 16.80 -2.79
C VAL A 406 7.88 16.51 -4.14
N ALA A 407 8.58 15.84 -5.06
CA ALA A 407 8.02 15.49 -6.37
C ALA A 407 6.94 14.42 -6.29
N GLU A 408 5.97 14.51 -7.19
CA GLU A 408 4.97 13.48 -7.45
C GLU A 408 5.63 12.20 -8.01
N TYR A 409 4.96 11.05 -7.91
CA TYR A 409 5.44 9.82 -8.55
C TYR A 409 5.49 9.98 -10.08
N GLY A 410 6.47 9.36 -10.73
CA GLY A 410 6.71 9.45 -12.17
C GLY A 410 7.28 10.78 -12.67
N SER A 411 7.67 11.67 -11.76
CA SER A 411 8.13 13.02 -12.09
C SER A 411 9.48 13.06 -12.77
N LYS A 412 9.75 14.18 -13.45
CA LYS A 412 11.02 14.45 -14.12
C LYS A 412 11.80 15.48 -13.33
N ILE A 413 13.03 15.15 -12.97
CA ILE A 413 13.95 16.02 -12.27
C ILE A 413 15.13 16.34 -13.18
N TYR A 414 15.36 17.62 -13.42
CA TYR A 414 16.49 18.13 -14.18
C TYR A 414 17.48 18.79 -13.22
N VAL A 415 18.65 18.19 -13.07
CA VAL A 415 19.71 18.68 -12.17
C VAL A 415 20.75 19.42 -12.99
N PHE A 416 20.84 20.73 -12.77
CA PHE A 416 21.85 21.60 -13.37
C PHE A 416 23.03 21.71 -12.41
N SER A 417 24.20 21.24 -12.84
CA SER A 417 25.43 21.24 -12.02
C SER A 417 26.68 21.28 -12.90
N ASP A 418 27.78 21.85 -12.39
CA ASP A 418 29.10 21.79 -13.04
C ASP A 418 29.87 20.51 -12.68
N ALA A 419 29.31 19.68 -11.78
CA ALA A 419 29.91 18.49 -11.21
C ALA A 419 29.06 17.24 -11.46
N VAL A 420 29.69 16.07 -11.37
CA VAL A 420 29.01 14.76 -11.44
C VAL A 420 29.02 14.05 -10.10
N PRO A 421 28.10 13.10 -9.86
CA PRO A 421 28.22 12.16 -8.76
C PRO A 421 29.56 11.41 -8.88
N ARG A 422 30.43 11.53 -7.87
CA ARG A 422 31.83 11.07 -7.94
C ARG A 422 32.06 9.63 -7.49
N ASN A 423 31.13 9.05 -6.74
CA ASN A 423 31.29 7.72 -6.17
C ASN A 423 30.03 6.88 -6.34
N ASP A 424 30.23 5.57 -6.26
CA ASP A 424 29.19 4.55 -6.40
C ASP A 424 28.06 4.71 -5.38
N VAL A 425 28.34 5.15 -4.15
CA VAL A 425 27.33 5.33 -3.10
C VAL A 425 26.34 6.43 -3.48
N THR A 426 26.83 7.57 -3.96
CA THR A 426 25.98 8.67 -4.43
C THR A 426 25.17 8.27 -5.66
N ILE A 427 25.76 7.53 -6.60
CA ILE A 427 25.04 7.03 -7.78
C ILE A 427 23.91 6.08 -7.37
N ARG A 428 24.19 5.13 -6.46
CA ARG A 428 23.19 4.18 -5.95
C ARG A 428 22.10 4.89 -5.15
N TYR A 429 22.44 5.94 -4.39
CA TYR A 429 21.45 6.74 -3.68
C TYR A 429 20.48 7.44 -4.65
N ILE A 430 21.00 8.02 -5.74
CA ILE A 430 20.16 8.59 -6.81
C ILE A 430 19.27 7.51 -7.43
N GLN A 431 19.82 6.34 -7.75
CA GLN A 431 19.05 5.21 -8.33
C GLN A 431 17.96 4.69 -7.38
N ALA A 432 18.20 4.67 -6.07
CA ALA A 432 17.19 4.32 -5.07
C ALA A 432 16.02 5.31 -5.09
N MET A 433 16.30 6.62 -5.10
CA MET A 433 15.26 7.65 -5.23
C MET A 433 14.47 7.54 -6.54
N GLN A 434 15.16 7.23 -7.65
CA GLN A 434 14.50 6.96 -8.93
C GLN A 434 13.54 5.79 -8.86
N SER A 435 13.95 4.70 -8.21
CA SER A 435 13.15 3.48 -8.13
C SER A 435 11.97 3.65 -7.17
N GLU A 436 12.15 4.37 -6.06
CA GLU A 436 11.13 4.58 -5.04
C GLU A 436 9.89 5.31 -5.59
N LYS A 437 10.11 6.38 -6.36
CA LYS A 437 9.03 7.23 -6.90
C LYS A 437 8.87 7.17 -8.42
N ASP A 438 9.50 6.20 -9.08
CA ASP A 438 9.54 6.11 -10.55
C ASP A 438 10.06 7.41 -11.23
N LEU A 439 11.06 8.05 -10.62
CA LEU A 439 11.56 9.35 -11.07
C LEU A 439 12.52 9.23 -12.25
N THR A 440 12.37 10.13 -13.21
CA THR A 440 13.37 10.36 -14.25
C THR A 440 14.31 11.48 -13.82
N ILE A 441 15.53 11.17 -13.42
CA ILE A 441 16.55 12.16 -13.03
C ILE A 441 17.53 12.35 -14.20
N SER A 442 17.57 13.56 -14.76
CA SER A 442 18.44 13.96 -15.87
C SER A 442 19.50 14.95 -15.39
N LEU A 443 20.78 14.66 -15.62
CA LEU A 443 21.88 15.56 -15.27
C LEU A 443 22.24 16.44 -16.47
N LEU A 444 22.09 17.74 -16.28
CA LEU A 444 22.43 18.80 -17.24
C LEU A 444 23.73 19.45 -16.78
N LEU A 445 24.84 18.97 -17.35
CA LEU A 445 26.18 19.24 -16.85
C LEU A 445 26.88 20.37 -17.59
N THR A 446 27.52 21.26 -16.85
CA THR A 446 28.41 22.32 -17.38
C THR A 446 29.89 21.97 -17.14
N GLY A 447 30.76 22.29 -18.09
CA GLY A 447 32.03 21.58 -18.31
C GLY A 447 33.25 22.03 -17.49
N GLN A 448 33.09 22.63 -16.31
CA GLN A 448 34.25 23.23 -15.60
C GLN A 448 34.95 22.27 -14.63
N CYS A 449 34.24 21.31 -14.03
CA CYS A 449 34.83 20.35 -13.08
C CYS A 449 35.22 18.99 -13.68
N LYS A 450 35.28 18.88 -15.03
CA LYS A 450 35.88 17.73 -15.74
C LYS A 450 36.86 18.17 -16.81
N GLN A 451 38.02 17.50 -16.85
CA GLN A 451 38.94 17.54 -17.99
C GLN A 451 38.20 17.11 -19.27
N LYS A 452 38.01 18.06 -20.20
CA LYS A 452 37.60 17.91 -21.61
C LYS A 452 36.33 17.07 -21.89
N ARG A 453 35.17 17.76 -22.01
CA ARG A 453 34.31 17.82 -23.22
C ARG A 453 33.02 18.61 -22.93
N SER A 454 32.45 19.16 -24.01
CA SER A 454 31.29 20.08 -24.10
C SER A 454 30.04 19.64 -23.34
N ILE A 455 29.16 20.62 -23.06
CA ILE A 455 27.78 20.44 -22.58
C ILE A 455 27.13 19.25 -23.30
N GLY A 456 26.65 18.27 -22.53
CA GLY A 456 26.00 17.08 -23.06
C GLY A 456 25.03 16.50 -22.04
N ASN A 457 23.89 16.01 -22.51
CA ASN A 457 22.90 15.32 -21.67
C ASN A 457 23.52 14.04 -21.10
N TRP A 458 23.66 13.97 -19.77
CA TRP A 458 23.98 12.74 -19.05
C TRP A 458 22.71 12.24 -18.37
N SER A 459 22.07 11.25 -18.97
CA SER A 459 21.18 10.37 -18.20
C SER A 459 22.06 9.39 -17.45
N ILE A 460 21.92 9.30 -16.12
CA ILE A 460 22.31 8.09 -15.40
C ILE A 460 21.31 7.03 -15.85
N LEU A 461 21.64 6.36 -16.96
CA LEU A 461 20.83 5.26 -17.45
C LEU A 461 20.88 4.16 -16.39
N SER A 462 19.72 3.61 -16.01
CA SER A 462 19.72 2.21 -15.59
C SER A 462 20.36 1.40 -16.73
N GLN A 463 21.05 0.30 -16.43
CA GLN A 463 21.75 -0.49 -17.45
C GLN A 463 20.81 -1.21 -18.45
N THR A 464 19.75 -0.58 -18.94
CA THR A 464 18.83 -1.12 -19.96
C THR A 464 18.94 -0.35 -21.27
N LYS A 465 20.13 -0.30 -21.86
CA LYS A 465 20.22 -0.21 -23.33
C LYS A 465 19.94 -1.60 -23.87
N HIS A 466 18.74 -1.85 -24.37
CA HIS A 466 18.47 -2.46 -25.69
C HIS A 466 16.97 -2.67 -25.92
N THR A 467 16.50 -2.17 -27.07
CA THR A 467 15.23 -2.44 -27.77
C THR A 467 13.94 -1.87 -27.16
N LYS A 468 12.99 -1.55 -28.04
CA LYS A 468 11.65 -0.98 -27.80
C LYS A 468 10.75 -1.91 -26.95
N ALA A 469 11.17 -2.25 -25.74
CA ALA A 469 10.34 -2.95 -24.77
C ALA A 469 9.44 -1.92 -24.08
N LYS A 470 8.15 -2.23 -23.95
CA LYS A 470 7.24 -1.48 -23.07
C LYS A 470 7.85 -1.44 -21.66
N PRO A 471 7.86 -0.30 -20.97
CA PRO A 471 8.35 -0.24 -19.60
C PRO A 471 7.53 -1.18 -18.71
N PHE A 472 8.19 -2.12 -18.05
CA PHE A 472 7.61 -2.91 -16.97
C PHE A 472 8.09 -2.31 -15.65
N HIS A 473 7.17 -2.04 -14.73
CA HIS A 473 7.51 -1.54 -13.39
C HIS A 473 7.67 -2.73 -12.44
N ILE A 474 8.81 -2.78 -11.74
CA ILE A 474 9.07 -3.69 -10.63
C ILE A 474 8.95 -2.88 -9.36
N TYR A 475 7.96 -3.21 -8.53
CA TYR A 475 7.86 -2.69 -7.17
C TYR A 475 8.46 -3.72 -6.22
N HIS A 476 9.32 -3.27 -5.29
CA HIS A 476 9.86 -4.15 -4.25
C HIS A 476 9.58 -3.57 -2.87
N GLN A 477 9.24 -4.45 -1.93
CA GLN A 477 9.03 -4.08 -0.54
C GLN A 477 9.57 -5.18 0.38
N PHE A 478 10.18 -4.78 1.48
CA PHE A 478 10.53 -5.72 2.53
C PHE A 478 9.32 -6.00 3.40
N LEU A 479 9.10 -7.27 3.66
CA LEU A 479 8.11 -7.77 4.59
C LEU A 479 8.87 -8.46 5.72
N VAL A 480 8.49 -8.18 6.96
CA VAL A 480 9.11 -8.82 8.11
C VAL A 480 8.07 -9.68 8.81
N GLN A 481 8.47 -10.90 9.18
CA GLN A 481 7.60 -11.81 9.91
C GLN A 481 7.47 -11.39 11.36
N LYS A 482 6.24 -11.13 11.80
CA LYS A 482 5.92 -10.84 13.20
C LYS A 482 4.77 -11.75 13.63
N GLY A 483 5.10 -12.82 14.34
CA GLY A 483 4.17 -13.91 14.61
C GLY A 483 3.91 -14.77 13.36
N THR A 484 2.64 -15.02 13.03
CA THR A 484 2.22 -15.74 11.80
C THR A 484 2.03 -14.84 10.59
N ASN A 485 2.12 -13.52 10.77
CA ASN A 485 1.79 -12.51 9.76
C ASN A 485 3.05 -11.80 9.24
N TRP A 486 2.95 -11.22 8.05
CA TRP A 486 4.02 -10.47 7.38
C TRP A 486 3.65 -8.99 7.26
N ILE A 487 4.55 -8.10 7.66
CA ILE A 487 4.30 -6.65 7.75
C ILE A 487 5.24 -5.89 6.81
N ARG A 488 4.73 -4.92 6.03
CA ARG A 488 5.53 -4.06 5.15
C ARG A 488 6.43 -3.13 5.97
N THR A 489 7.70 -3.07 5.60
CA THR A 489 8.69 -2.14 6.16
C THR A 489 9.65 -1.65 5.07
N SER A 490 10.11 -0.41 5.21
CA SER A 490 11.23 0.12 4.42
C SER A 490 12.59 -0.29 5.01
N HIS A 491 12.63 -0.71 6.28
CA HIS A 491 13.84 -1.01 7.04
C HIS A 491 13.63 -2.26 7.91
N PRO A 492 13.96 -3.47 7.43
CA PRO A 492 13.83 -4.69 8.22
C PRO A 492 14.87 -4.74 9.36
N PRO A 493 14.47 -5.03 10.61
CA PRO A 493 15.39 -5.20 11.74
C PRO A 493 16.29 -6.43 11.57
N THR A 494 17.54 -6.34 12.04
CA THR A 494 18.50 -7.47 12.04
C THR A 494 17.96 -8.66 12.86
N GLY A 495 18.17 -9.89 12.36
CA GLY A 495 17.76 -11.13 13.06
C GLY A 495 16.28 -11.55 12.94
N GLN A 496 15.47 -10.91 12.09
CA GLN A 496 14.09 -11.34 11.81
C GLN A 496 13.96 -12.01 10.44
N ARG A 497 12.98 -12.88 10.26
CA ARG A 497 12.67 -13.44 8.93
C ARG A 497 12.14 -12.34 8.01
N VAL A 498 12.79 -12.16 6.86
CA VAL A 498 12.45 -11.14 5.86
C VAL A 498 11.99 -11.82 4.58
N VAL A 499 10.87 -11.35 4.04
CA VAL A 499 10.40 -11.66 2.69
C VAL A 499 10.57 -10.41 1.83
N LEU A 500 11.21 -10.56 0.67
CA LEU A 500 11.17 -9.54 -0.36
C LEU A 500 9.98 -9.82 -1.29
N SER A 501 9.00 -8.94 -1.25
CA SER A 501 7.85 -8.98 -2.15
C SER A 501 8.18 -8.19 -3.41
N VAL A 502 8.21 -8.87 -4.55
CA VAL A 502 8.45 -8.27 -5.86
C VAL A 502 7.16 -8.35 -6.68
N ARG A 503 6.50 -7.21 -6.89
CA ARG A 503 5.26 -7.11 -7.68
C ARG A 503 5.61 -6.65 -9.10
N ILE A 504 5.20 -7.43 -10.09
CA ILE A 504 5.48 -7.16 -11.50
C ILE A 504 4.20 -6.87 -12.26
N SER A 505 4.17 -5.71 -12.91
CA SER A 505 2.98 -5.12 -13.53
C SER A 505 2.63 -5.67 -14.93
N ASP A 506 3.53 -6.43 -15.57
CA ASP A 506 3.29 -7.17 -16.84
C ASP A 506 4.23 -8.40 -16.93
N PRO A 507 3.92 -9.51 -16.27
CA PRO A 507 4.83 -10.66 -16.19
C PRO A 507 4.93 -11.48 -17.48
N ALA A 508 4.08 -11.24 -18.49
CA ALA A 508 4.24 -11.83 -19.82
C ALA A 508 5.51 -11.32 -20.53
N THR A 509 6.09 -10.21 -20.06
CA THR A 509 7.36 -9.63 -20.53
C THR A 509 8.56 -9.94 -19.64
N VAL A 510 8.34 -10.63 -18.51
CA VAL A 510 9.38 -10.93 -17.52
C VAL A 510 10.08 -12.24 -17.88
N LEU A 511 11.32 -12.13 -18.33
CA LEU A 511 12.13 -13.25 -18.80
C LEU A 511 13.05 -13.85 -17.70
N GLY A 512 13.02 -13.33 -16.46
CA GLY A 512 13.77 -13.84 -15.31
C GLY A 512 13.93 -12.82 -14.16
N LEU A 513 14.20 -13.29 -12.93
CA LEU A 513 14.42 -12.46 -11.73
C LEU A 513 15.68 -12.94 -11.00
N HIS A 514 16.65 -12.05 -10.74
CA HIS A 514 17.89 -12.36 -10.02
C HIS A 514 18.07 -11.45 -8.80
N LEU A 515 18.25 -12.04 -7.62
CA LEU A 515 18.54 -11.30 -6.39
C LEU A 515 20.01 -11.54 -6.01
N ILE A 516 20.80 -10.47 -5.91
CA ILE A 516 22.22 -10.52 -5.56
C ILE A 516 22.45 -9.56 -4.39
N GLU A 517 23.03 -10.08 -3.31
CA GLU A 517 23.56 -9.30 -2.19
C GLU A 517 24.97 -8.79 -2.51
N ILE A 518 25.23 -7.49 -2.33
CA ILE A 518 26.60 -6.95 -2.27
C ILE A 518 26.87 -6.46 -0.86
N ALA A 519 27.41 -7.34 -0.01
CA ALA A 519 27.99 -6.95 1.26
C ALA A 519 29.48 -6.62 1.09
N ASN A 520 29.86 -5.42 1.53
CA ASN A 520 31.26 -5.12 1.82
C ASN A 520 31.68 -5.99 3.03
N PHE A 521 32.72 -6.80 2.84
CA PHE A 521 33.44 -7.69 3.80
C PHE A 521 33.18 -9.23 3.75
N LYS A 522 34.08 -9.90 3.00
CA LYS A 522 34.84 -11.12 3.35
C LYS A 522 34.14 -12.48 3.58
N LYS A 523 33.12 -12.86 2.79
CA LYS A 523 32.94 -14.27 2.34
C LYS A 523 31.96 -14.36 1.16
N PRO A 524 32.29 -15.08 0.07
CA PRO A 524 31.40 -15.22 -1.08
C PRO A 524 30.30 -16.25 -0.81
N LEU A 525 29.03 -15.85 -0.95
CA LEU A 525 27.93 -16.80 -1.18
C LEU A 525 28.16 -17.51 -2.53
N ARG A 526 28.07 -18.84 -2.53
CA ARG A 526 28.33 -19.67 -3.71
C ARG A 526 27.32 -19.36 -4.81
N LYS A 527 27.83 -19.15 -6.03
CA LYS A 527 27.08 -19.00 -7.29
C LYS A 527 25.78 -19.81 -7.31
N LEU A 528 24.65 -19.13 -7.50
CA LEU A 528 23.43 -19.70 -8.07
C LEU A 528 23.77 -20.27 -9.47
N ASN A 529 23.70 -21.59 -9.61
CA ASN A 529 24.09 -22.25 -10.85
C ASN A 529 22.85 -22.48 -11.74
N ARG A 530 22.73 -21.60 -12.74
CA ARG A 530 22.15 -21.79 -14.09
C ARG A 530 20.73 -22.37 -14.22
N SER A 531 19.78 -21.47 -14.44
CA SER A 531 18.90 -21.53 -15.62
C SER A 531 19.19 -20.27 -16.46
N ARG A 532 19.74 -20.46 -17.67
CA ARG A 532 20.16 -19.37 -18.56
C ARG A 532 18.96 -18.79 -19.29
N ILE A 533 18.69 -17.50 -19.14
CA ILE A 533 17.96 -16.69 -20.13
C ILE A 533 18.77 -15.40 -20.36
N PRO A 534 19.15 -15.05 -21.62
CA PRO A 534 19.99 -13.87 -21.89
C PRO A 534 19.19 -12.55 -21.85
N GLY A 535 19.77 -11.49 -21.27
CA GLY A 535 19.34 -10.10 -21.54
C GLY A 535 18.87 -9.24 -20.36
N ILE A 536 19.13 -9.62 -19.10
CA ILE A 536 18.62 -8.88 -17.92
C ILE A 536 19.79 -8.27 -17.14
N TYR A 537 19.74 -6.95 -16.89
CA TYR A 537 20.56 -6.25 -15.91
C TYR A 537 19.63 -5.64 -14.85
N LEU A 538 19.72 -6.10 -13.61
CA LEU A 538 19.04 -5.51 -12.45
C LEU A 538 19.97 -4.47 -11.80
N THR A 539 19.41 -3.31 -11.48
CA THR A 539 20.01 -2.34 -10.56
C THR A 539 19.85 -2.86 -9.12
N LEU A 540 20.91 -2.67 -8.34
CA LEU A 540 21.17 -3.25 -7.03
C LEU A 540 20.11 -3.02 -5.94
N ILE A 541 19.98 -4.00 -5.04
CA ILE A 541 19.42 -3.86 -3.68
C ILE A 541 20.61 -3.72 -2.72
N ASP A 542 20.72 -2.56 -2.06
CA ASP A 542 22.02 -2.08 -1.58
C ASP A 542 22.33 -2.34 -0.09
N LYS A 543 21.44 -2.98 0.68
CA LYS A 543 21.75 -3.53 2.02
C LYS A 543 20.85 -4.71 2.35
N PHE A 544 21.42 -5.92 2.36
CA PHE A 544 20.81 -7.04 3.06
C PHE A 544 21.18 -6.93 4.55
N PRO A 545 20.23 -7.08 5.49
CA PRO A 545 20.58 -7.26 6.89
C PRO A 545 21.28 -8.63 7.07
N ASP A 546 22.15 -8.76 8.07
CA ASP A 546 22.54 -10.09 8.57
C ASP A 546 21.28 -10.76 9.14
N VAL A 547 20.60 -11.58 8.35
CA VAL A 547 19.38 -12.31 8.75
C VAL A 547 19.48 -13.79 8.43
N GLU A 548 19.17 -14.61 9.44
CA GLU A 548 19.04 -16.06 9.28
C GLU A 548 17.68 -16.40 8.64
N ASN A 549 17.71 -17.14 7.53
CA ASN A 549 16.56 -17.64 6.73
C ASN A 549 15.84 -16.57 5.88
N PHE A 550 16.08 -16.61 4.56
CA PHE A 550 15.50 -15.69 3.58
C PHE A 550 14.54 -16.41 2.61
N VAL A 551 13.37 -15.84 2.35
CA VAL A 551 12.38 -16.40 1.40
C VAL A 551 11.96 -15.35 0.38
N ILE A 552 12.05 -15.71 -0.90
CA ILE A 552 11.67 -14.83 -2.00
C ILE A 552 10.34 -15.31 -2.59
N PHE A 553 9.38 -14.39 -2.69
CA PHE A 553 8.13 -14.61 -3.41
C PHE A 553 8.04 -13.65 -4.60
N VAL A 554 7.71 -14.21 -5.75
CA VAL A 554 7.48 -13.44 -6.98
C VAL A 554 5.99 -13.44 -7.28
N GLU A 555 5.41 -12.25 -7.43
CA GLU A 555 3.98 -12.06 -7.74
C GLU A 555 3.79 -11.40 -9.10
N GLY A 556 2.80 -11.89 -9.83
CA GLY A 556 2.38 -11.32 -11.11
C GLY A 556 0.98 -11.81 -11.50
N PHE A 557 0.51 -11.37 -12.65
CA PHE A 557 -0.70 -11.87 -13.30
C PHE A 557 -0.34 -12.78 -14.46
N ASP A 558 -0.82 -14.01 -14.52
CA ASP A 558 -0.51 -14.87 -15.66
C ASP A 558 -1.13 -14.32 -16.95
N LYS A 559 -0.87 -15.01 -18.07
CA LYS A 559 -1.38 -14.61 -19.40
C LYS A 559 -2.92 -14.46 -19.45
N ASP A 560 -3.64 -15.05 -18.51
CA ASP A 560 -5.09 -15.02 -18.41
C ASP A 560 -5.57 -13.98 -17.36
N GLY A 561 -4.64 -13.19 -16.82
CA GLY A 561 -4.92 -12.15 -15.84
C GLY A 561 -5.20 -12.68 -14.44
N LYS A 562 -4.87 -13.95 -14.17
CA LYS A 562 -5.01 -14.57 -12.85
C LYS A 562 -3.74 -14.33 -12.04
N THR A 563 -3.87 -13.89 -10.80
CA THR A 563 -2.74 -13.68 -9.90
C THR A 563 -2.00 -15.00 -9.69
N PHE A 564 -0.69 -15.01 -9.88
CA PHE A 564 0.19 -16.12 -9.54
C PHE A 564 1.26 -15.66 -8.55
N ARG A 565 1.68 -16.59 -7.69
CA ARG A 565 2.81 -16.42 -6.79
C ARG A 565 3.72 -17.64 -6.82
N VAL A 566 5.03 -17.42 -6.96
CA VAL A 566 6.04 -18.48 -6.93
C VAL A 566 7.02 -18.23 -5.78
N LYS A 567 7.17 -19.20 -4.86
CA LYS A 567 8.26 -19.24 -3.87
C LYS A 567 9.52 -19.67 -4.62
N THR A 568 10.54 -18.81 -4.73
CA THR A 568 11.71 -19.11 -5.56
C THR A 568 12.85 -19.78 -4.79
N GLN A 569 12.97 -19.59 -3.46
CA GLN A 569 13.80 -20.44 -2.58
C GLN A 569 13.63 -20.13 -1.08
N GLU A 570 14.07 -21.06 -0.22
CA GLU A 570 14.43 -20.86 1.20
C GLU A 570 15.97 -20.89 1.23
N ILE A 571 16.63 -19.80 1.65
CA ILE A 571 18.11 -19.73 1.80
C ILE A 571 18.46 -19.83 3.28
#